data_AF-A0A960S8Q9-F1
#
_entry.id   AF-A0A960S8Q9-F1
#
_cell.length_a   1.000
_cell.length_b   1.000
_cell.length_c   1.000
_cell.angle_alpha   90.00
_cell.angle_beta   90.00
_cell.angle_gamma   90.00
#
_symmetry.space_group_name_H-M   'P 1'
#
loop_
_entity.id
_entity.type
_entity.pdbx_description
1 polymer ?
#
loop_
_entity_poly.entity_id
_entity_poly.type
_entity_poly.pdbx_seq_one_letter_code
_entity_poly.pdbx_strand_id
1 'polypeptide(L)'
;MAAAAQQVQDVLQSEDVKKNNKNQYGLQTLAQLLNSSRLDQLSKEAAKELKELRERQQQVRKLHEVLKAINAKTKADGTLDITNDPELQQLLQEAKELGVNLDPSKTVYTKEERDRLNDNVRLTVEDLNIENEMQMQTVSRLNNERYESYMMAVRIMRPLHEANMNRAKAMAGR
;
A
#
# COMPACT_ATOMS: atom_id res chain seq x y z
N MET A 1 -20.01 3.76 -9.36
CA MET A 1 -19.19 4.41 -8.32
C MET A 1 -18.78 5.84 -8.68
N ALA A 2 -18.52 6.18 -9.95
CA ALA A 2 -18.17 7.54 -10.36
C ALA A 2 -19.23 8.61 -10.03
N ALA A 3 -20.53 8.29 -10.16
CA ALA A 3 -21.62 9.23 -9.92
C ALA A 3 -21.73 9.74 -8.47
N ALA A 4 -21.37 8.90 -7.48
CA ALA A 4 -21.39 9.28 -6.07
C ALA A 4 -20.18 10.16 -5.67
N ALA A 5 -19.05 10.00 -6.36
CA ALA A 5 -17.90 10.88 -6.21
C ALA A 5 -18.16 12.26 -6.84
N GLN A 6 -18.84 12.29 -7.98
CA GLN A 6 -19.19 13.53 -8.70
C GLN A 6 -20.14 14.43 -7.91
N GLN A 7 -21.25 13.87 -7.38
CA GLN A 7 -22.21 14.62 -6.56
C GLN A 7 -21.60 15.21 -5.28
N VAL A 8 -20.53 14.61 -4.77
CA VAL A 8 -19.87 15.03 -3.53
C VAL A 8 -18.77 16.05 -3.79
N GLN A 9 -18.12 15.97 -4.95
CA GLN A 9 -17.22 17.02 -5.41
C GLN A 9 -17.98 18.33 -5.65
N ASP A 10 -19.21 18.28 -6.14
CA ASP A 10 -20.11 19.45 -6.24
C ASP A 10 -20.49 20.03 -4.87
N VAL A 11 -20.66 19.19 -3.83
CA VAL A 11 -20.93 19.65 -2.45
C VAL A 11 -19.69 20.26 -1.78
N LEU A 12 -18.50 19.82 -2.17
CA LEU A 12 -17.23 20.36 -1.68
C LEU A 12 -16.77 21.61 -2.46
N GLN A 13 -17.18 21.75 -3.73
CA GLN A 13 -16.82 22.84 -4.63
C GLN A 13 -17.86 23.95 -4.75
N SER A 14 -19.05 23.83 -4.15
CA SER A 14 -20.03 24.93 -4.14
C SER A 14 -19.41 26.17 -3.45
N GLU A 15 -19.02 27.15 -4.25
CA GLU A 15 -18.28 28.37 -3.90
C GLU A 15 -19.04 29.38 -3.01
N ASP A 16 -20.09 28.96 -2.31
CA ASP A 16 -20.88 29.84 -1.44
C ASP A 16 -20.27 30.03 -0.03
N VAL A 17 -19.09 29.46 0.25
CA VAL A 17 -18.44 29.53 1.57
C VAL A 17 -17.72 30.88 1.81
N LYS A 18 -17.61 31.78 0.83
CA LYS A 18 -16.79 33.00 0.96
C LYS A 18 -17.47 34.26 1.48
N LYS A 19 -18.80 34.31 1.69
CA LYS A 19 -19.43 35.54 2.23
C LYS A 19 -20.51 35.26 3.28
N ASN A 20 -20.27 35.85 4.45
CA ASN A 20 -21.19 36.11 5.56
C ASN A 20 -21.59 34.94 6.48
N ASN A 21 -20.89 34.82 7.62
CA ASN A 21 -21.47 34.92 8.99
C ASN A 21 -20.50 34.36 10.06
N LYS A 22 -19.63 35.20 10.63
CA LYS A 22 -18.53 34.80 11.55
C LYS A 22 -18.89 33.93 12.78
N ASN A 23 -20.17 33.74 13.16
CA ASN A 23 -20.54 33.08 14.42
C ASN A 23 -21.42 31.82 14.31
N GLN A 24 -21.75 31.30 13.11
CA GLN A 24 -22.46 30.01 12.95
C GLN A 24 -21.56 28.85 12.47
N TYR A 25 -20.28 29.11 12.18
CA TYR A 25 -19.36 28.15 11.56
C TYR A 25 -18.53 27.30 12.54
N GLY A 26 -18.70 27.43 13.86
CA GLY A 26 -17.80 26.75 14.82
C GLY A 26 -17.80 25.23 14.69
N LEU A 27 -18.95 24.59 14.89
CA LEU A 27 -19.02 23.13 15.02
C LEU A 27 -18.95 22.39 13.68
N GLN A 28 -19.63 22.89 12.64
CA GLN A 28 -19.64 22.23 11.33
C GLN A 28 -18.26 22.31 10.66
N THR A 29 -17.61 23.48 10.69
CA THR A 29 -16.26 23.64 10.14
C THR A 29 -15.24 22.84 10.96
N LEU A 30 -15.36 22.77 12.29
CA LEU A 30 -14.52 21.89 13.11
C LEU A 30 -14.73 20.41 12.77
N ALA A 31 -15.97 19.96 12.62
CA ALA A 31 -16.27 18.58 12.24
C ALA A 31 -15.75 18.24 10.83
N GLN A 32 -15.87 19.17 9.87
CA GLN A 32 -15.27 19.01 8.55
C GLN A 32 -13.74 18.93 8.62
N LEU A 33 -13.11 19.84 9.37
CA LEU A 33 -11.66 19.88 9.50
C LEU A 33 -11.13 18.59 10.13
N LEU A 34 -11.74 18.15 11.23
CA LEU A 34 -11.37 16.92 11.93
C LEU A 34 -11.51 15.69 11.01
N ASN A 35 -12.64 15.57 10.31
CA ASN A 35 -12.86 14.45 9.40
C ASN A 35 -11.91 14.50 8.19
N SER A 36 -11.63 15.68 7.63
CA SER A 36 -10.67 15.81 6.53
C SER A 36 -9.25 15.45 6.96
N SER A 37 -8.84 15.87 8.17
CA SER A 37 -7.53 15.55 8.75
C SER A 37 -7.39 14.05 8.96
N ARG A 38 -8.42 13.41 9.55
CA ARG A 38 -8.44 11.95 9.74
C ARG A 38 -8.40 11.18 8.42
N LEU A 39 -9.16 11.62 7.41
CA LEU A 39 -9.15 10.98 6.09
C LEU A 39 -7.81 11.15 5.37
N ASP A 40 -7.16 12.31 5.50
CA ASP A 40 -5.83 12.57 4.95
C ASP A 40 -4.76 11.69 5.62
N GLN A 41 -4.81 11.57 6.95
CA GLN A 41 -3.93 10.67 7.71
C GLN A 41 -4.08 9.20 7.26
N LEU A 42 -5.32 8.68 7.24
CA LEU A 42 -5.60 7.31 6.79
C LEU A 42 -5.19 7.10 5.33
N SER A 43 -5.35 8.11 4.47
CA SER A 43 -4.91 8.03 3.08
C SER A 43 -3.38 7.98 2.95
N LYS A 44 -2.66 8.77 3.75
CA LYS A 44 -1.19 8.78 3.77
C LYS A 44 -0.63 7.47 4.29
N GLU A 45 -1.20 6.93 5.36
CA GLU A 45 -0.82 5.63 5.92
C GLU A 45 -1.07 4.52 4.91
N ALA A 46 -2.26 4.45 4.31
CA ALA A 46 -2.56 3.45 3.29
C ALA A 46 -1.64 3.55 2.07
N ALA A 47 -1.31 4.78 1.63
CA ALA A 47 -0.38 4.99 0.52
C ALA A 47 1.05 4.56 0.86
N LYS A 48 1.50 4.78 2.11
CA LYS A 48 2.80 4.33 2.60
C LYS A 48 2.88 2.80 2.62
N GLU A 49 1.90 2.14 3.24
CA GLU A 49 1.84 0.67 3.29
C GLU A 49 1.79 0.04 1.89
N LEU A 50 1.01 0.62 0.97
CA LEU A 50 0.98 0.15 -0.42
C LEU A 50 2.30 0.34 -1.16
N LYS A 51 3.07 1.39 -0.84
CA LYS A 51 4.39 1.61 -1.44
C LYS A 51 5.37 0.55 -0.95
N GLU A 52 5.43 0.31 0.35
CA GLU A 52 6.29 -0.71 0.95
C GLU A 52 5.92 -2.12 0.43
N LEU A 53 4.63 -2.43 0.33
CA LEU A 53 4.15 -3.69 -0.24
C LEU A 53 4.61 -3.87 -1.70
N ARG A 54 4.58 -2.81 -2.51
CA ARG A 54 5.06 -2.86 -3.90
C ARG A 54 6.57 -3.07 -3.98
N GLU A 55 7.32 -2.41 -3.13
CA GLU A 55 8.78 -2.58 -3.05
C GLU A 55 9.13 -4.02 -2.65
N ARG A 56 8.47 -4.59 -1.63
CA ARG A 56 8.67 -6.00 -1.24
C ARG A 56 8.23 -6.98 -2.33
N GLN A 57 7.13 -6.71 -3.03
CA GLN A 57 6.71 -7.49 -4.20
C GLN A 57 7.76 -7.49 -5.32
N GLN A 58 8.47 -6.37 -5.53
CA GLN A 58 9.59 -6.34 -6.48
C GLN A 58 10.75 -7.21 -6.01
N GLN A 59 11.06 -7.23 -4.71
CA GLN A 59 12.08 -8.11 -4.14
C GLN A 59 11.74 -9.59 -4.35
N VAL A 60 10.49 -9.99 -4.11
CA VAL A 60 10.01 -11.36 -4.38
C VAL A 60 10.18 -11.73 -5.85
N ARG A 61 9.86 -10.82 -6.78
CA ARG A 61 10.07 -11.05 -8.22
C ARG A 61 11.54 -11.30 -8.55
N LYS A 62 12.45 -10.49 -8.00
CA LYS A 62 13.90 -10.67 -8.17
C LYS A 62 14.36 -12.05 -7.66
N LEU A 63 13.88 -12.50 -6.51
CA LEU A 63 14.22 -13.83 -5.99
C LEU A 63 13.69 -14.97 -6.87
N HIS A 64 12.52 -14.81 -7.50
CA HIS A 64 12.04 -15.75 -8.50
C HIS A 64 12.87 -15.75 -9.78
N GLU A 65 13.37 -14.58 -10.21
CA GLU A 65 14.31 -14.47 -11.33
C GLU A 65 15.63 -15.20 -11.02
N VAL A 66 16.15 -15.07 -9.79
CA VAL A 66 17.31 -15.82 -9.29
C VAL A 66 17.07 -17.32 -9.37
N LEU A 67 15.94 -17.82 -8.85
CA LEU A 67 15.58 -19.25 -8.94
C LEU A 67 15.51 -19.74 -10.39
N LYS A 68 14.93 -18.94 -11.28
CA LYS A 68 14.83 -19.27 -12.71
C LYS A 68 16.23 -19.32 -13.34
N ALA A 69 17.10 -18.38 -13.02
CA ALA A 69 18.45 -18.32 -13.55
C ALA A 69 19.31 -19.49 -13.05
N ILE A 70 19.24 -19.82 -11.75
CA ILE A 70 19.89 -21.01 -11.17
C ILE A 70 19.46 -22.27 -11.92
N ASN A 71 18.15 -22.49 -12.07
CA ASN A 71 17.65 -23.69 -12.73
C ASN A 71 18.01 -23.75 -14.23
N ALA A 72 18.04 -22.60 -14.92
CA ALA A 72 18.43 -22.53 -16.33
C ALA A 72 19.92 -22.82 -16.56
N LYS A 73 20.78 -22.50 -15.59
CA LYS A 73 22.24 -22.69 -15.65
C LYS A 73 22.69 -23.99 -14.98
N THR A 74 21.77 -24.76 -14.42
CA THR A 74 22.05 -26.07 -13.84
C THR A 74 22.33 -27.07 -14.97
N LYS A 75 23.49 -27.73 -14.92
CA LYS A 75 23.89 -28.75 -15.90
C LYS A 75 23.07 -30.03 -15.72
N ALA A 76 23.12 -30.94 -16.70
CA ALA A 76 22.37 -32.19 -16.67
C ALA A 76 22.75 -33.13 -15.51
N ASP A 77 23.95 -32.98 -14.95
CA ASP A 77 24.44 -33.68 -13.76
C ASP A 77 23.92 -33.08 -12.44
N GLY A 78 23.19 -31.96 -12.52
CA GLY A 78 22.64 -31.24 -11.37
C GLY A 78 23.61 -30.25 -10.72
N THR A 79 24.81 -30.08 -11.27
CA THR A 79 25.81 -29.10 -10.79
C THR A 79 25.53 -27.70 -11.36
N LEU A 80 25.93 -26.68 -10.60
CA LEU A 80 25.83 -25.29 -11.02
C LEU A 80 27.22 -24.65 -11.00
N ASP A 81 27.60 -24.04 -12.11
CA ASP A 81 28.88 -23.36 -12.28
C ASP A 81 28.61 -21.93 -12.77
N ILE A 82 28.90 -20.97 -11.91
CA ILE A 82 28.65 -19.53 -12.14
C ILE A 82 29.94 -18.77 -12.47
N THR A 83 31.06 -19.47 -12.69
CA THR A 83 32.37 -18.84 -12.87
C THR A 83 32.42 -17.88 -14.07
N ASN A 84 31.71 -18.20 -15.16
CA ASN A 84 31.67 -17.40 -16.39
C ASN A 84 30.34 -16.66 -16.58
N ASP A 85 29.53 -16.51 -15.53
CA ASP A 85 28.22 -15.89 -15.60
C ASP A 85 28.12 -14.65 -14.69
N PRO A 86 28.58 -13.48 -15.16
CA PRO A 86 28.57 -12.26 -14.35
C PRO A 86 27.15 -11.80 -14.01
N GLU A 87 26.15 -12.13 -14.85
CA GLU A 87 24.74 -11.78 -14.60
C GLU A 87 24.19 -12.58 -13.41
N LEU A 88 24.45 -13.90 -13.38
CA LEU A 88 24.01 -14.74 -12.28
C LEU A 88 24.77 -14.42 -10.98
N GLN A 89 26.05 -14.05 -11.05
CA GLN A 89 26.79 -13.58 -9.89
C GLN A 89 26.18 -12.29 -9.29
N GLN A 90 25.80 -11.33 -10.14
CA GLN A 90 25.11 -10.12 -9.69
C GLN A 90 23.75 -10.44 -9.05
N LEU A 91 22.95 -11.30 -9.68
CA LEU A 91 21.66 -11.72 -9.14
C LEU A 91 21.80 -12.42 -7.77
N LEU A 92 22.81 -13.27 -7.59
CA LEU A 92 23.08 -13.92 -6.31
C LEU A 92 23.58 -12.94 -5.25
N GLN A 93 24.31 -11.90 -5.65
CA GLN A 93 24.74 -10.83 -4.75
C GLN A 93 23.55 -9.98 -4.30
N GLU A 94 22.64 -9.61 -5.21
CA GLU A 94 21.38 -8.97 -4.85
C GLU A 94 20.52 -9.86 -3.94
N ALA A 95 20.45 -11.17 -4.22
CA ALA A 95 19.72 -12.11 -3.37
C ALA A 95 20.30 -12.20 -1.95
N LYS A 96 21.63 -12.06 -1.81
CA LYS A 96 22.29 -12.00 -0.51
C LYS A 96 21.89 -10.75 0.28
N GLU A 97 21.77 -9.60 -0.38
CA GLU A 97 21.27 -8.37 0.25
C GLU A 97 19.82 -8.51 0.71
N LEU A 98 19.04 -9.39 0.06
CA LEU A 98 17.66 -9.73 0.43
C LEU A 98 17.56 -10.82 1.51
N GLY A 99 18.68 -11.29 2.07
CA GLY A 99 18.70 -12.24 3.19
C GLY A 99 18.96 -13.70 2.81
N VAL A 100 19.26 -14.01 1.55
CA VAL A 100 19.65 -15.36 1.15
C VAL A 100 21.06 -15.68 1.66
N ASN A 101 21.20 -16.77 2.39
CA ASN A 101 22.50 -17.20 2.91
C ASN A 101 23.36 -17.80 1.80
N LEU A 102 24.40 -17.07 1.41
CA LEU A 102 25.29 -17.42 0.29
C LEU A 102 26.76 -17.12 0.61
N ASP A 103 27.63 -18.08 0.30
CA ASP A 103 29.08 -17.90 0.39
C ASP A 103 29.59 -17.13 -0.84
N PRO A 104 30.10 -15.89 -0.67
CA PRO A 104 30.49 -15.03 -1.79
C PRO A 104 31.70 -15.55 -2.57
N SER A 105 32.46 -16.48 -1.97
CA SER A 105 33.71 -16.98 -2.55
C SER A 105 33.48 -18.19 -3.47
N LYS A 106 32.26 -18.73 -3.45
CA LYS A 106 31.95 -20.02 -4.08
C LYS A 106 31.29 -19.83 -5.44
N THR A 107 31.98 -20.28 -6.48
CA THR A 107 31.50 -20.19 -7.87
C THR A 107 31.03 -21.51 -8.45
N VAL A 108 31.28 -22.63 -7.76
CA VAL A 108 30.87 -23.97 -8.19
C VAL A 108 30.10 -24.62 -7.06
N TYR A 109 28.88 -25.06 -7.36
CA TYR A 109 27.98 -25.72 -6.43
C TYR A 109 27.76 -27.16 -6.87
N THR A 110 27.89 -28.08 -5.92
CA THR A 110 27.45 -29.46 -6.12
C THR A 110 25.92 -29.51 -6.16
N LYS A 111 25.37 -30.65 -6.58
CA LYS A 111 23.92 -30.85 -6.63
C LYS A 111 23.24 -30.57 -5.28
N GLU A 112 23.80 -31.10 -4.20
CA GLU A 112 23.28 -30.91 -2.84
C GLU A 112 23.34 -29.45 -2.39
N GLU A 113 24.42 -28.76 -2.72
CA GLU A 113 24.60 -27.35 -2.35
C GLU A 113 23.69 -26.43 -3.16
N ARG A 114 23.45 -26.77 -4.42
CA ARG A 114 22.47 -26.08 -5.28
C ARG A 114 21.05 -26.31 -4.77
N ASP A 115 20.71 -27.52 -4.35
CA ASP A 115 19.40 -27.81 -3.74
C ASP A 115 19.21 -27.00 -2.45
N ARG A 116 20.22 -26.93 -1.57
CA ARG A 116 20.18 -26.05 -0.38
C ARG A 116 20.05 -24.57 -0.72
N LEU A 117 20.75 -24.11 -1.76
CA LEU A 117 20.64 -22.72 -2.22
C LEU A 117 19.22 -22.42 -2.71
N ASN A 118 18.64 -23.31 -3.53
CA ASN A 118 17.26 -23.18 -3.99
C ASN A 118 16.27 -23.16 -2.83
N ASP A 119 16.45 -24.02 -1.84
CA ASP A 119 15.59 -24.07 -0.65
C ASP A 119 15.73 -22.81 0.20
N ASN A 120 16.95 -22.29 0.39
CA ASN A 120 17.16 -21.01 1.08
C ASN A 120 16.44 -19.86 0.37
N VAL A 121 16.55 -19.76 -0.95
CA VAL A 121 15.84 -18.71 -1.72
C VAL A 121 14.32 -18.88 -1.60
N ARG A 122 13.82 -20.12 -1.62
CA ARG A 122 12.38 -20.40 -1.44
C ARG A 122 11.89 -20.00 -0.05
N LEU A 123 12.63 -20.31 0.99
CA LEU A 123 12.30 -19.90 2.36
C LEU A 123 12.22 -18.38 2.47
N THR A 124 13.20 -17.65 1.94
CA THR A 124 13.17 -16.17 1.92
C THR A 124 11.97 -15.63 1.13
N VAL A 125 11.59 -16.27 0.01
CA VAL A 125 10.38 -15.91 -0.74
C VAL A 125 9.11 -16.16 0.08
N GLU A 126 9.03 -17.28 0.79
CA GLU A 126 7.90 -17.60 1.67
C GLU A 126 7.78 -16.58 2.82
N ASP A 127 8.87 -16.24 3.49
CA ASP A 127 8.90 -15.23 4.54
C ASP A 127 8.39 -13.86 4.03
N LEU A 128 8.91 -13.40 2.89
CA LEU A 128 8.46 -12.14 2.28
C LEU A 128 6.99 -12.19 1.83
N ASN A 129 6.49 -13.35 1.42
CA ASN A 129 5.08 -13.52 1.07
C ASN A 129 4.17 -13.47 2.30
N ILE A 130 4.59 -14.06 3.43
CA ILE A 130 3.88 -13.95 4.71
C ILE A 130 3.80 -12.47 5.13
N GLU A 131 4.91 -11.73 5.05
CA GLU A 131 4.92 -10.29 5.33
C GLU A 131 3.99 -9.50 4.40
N ASN A 132 3.99 -9.83 3.10
CA ASN A 132 3.09 -9.21 2.13
C ASN A 132 1.62 -9.48 2.46
N GLU A 133 1.28 -10.68 2.89
CA GLU A 133 -0.08 -11.03 3.30
C GLU A 133 -0.51 -10.24 4.54
N MET A 134 0.36 -10.15 5.56
CA MET A 134 0.09 -9.34 6.76
C MET A 134 -0.09 -7.84 6.43
N GLN A 135 0.75 -7.30 5.55
CA GLN A 135 0.60 -5.92 5.10
C GLN A 135 -0.68 -5.70 4.27
N MET A 136 -1.06 -6.64 3.41
CA MET A 136 -2.33 -6.60 2.68
C MET A 136 -3.54 -6.55 3.63
N GLN A 137 -3.50 -7.30 4.74
CA GLN A 137 -4.53 -7.22 5.78
C GLN A 137 -4.55 -5.83 6.43
N THR A 138 -3.37 -5.24 6.68
CA THR A 138 -3.24 -3.88 7.22
C THR A 138 -3.83 -2.82 6.28
N VAL A 139 -3.50 -2.89 4.98
CA VAL A 139 -4.09 -2.00 3.97
C VAL A 139 -5.61 -2.16 3.90
N SER A 140 -6.11 -3.40 3.99
CA SER A 140 -7.55 -3.68 4.00
C SER A 140 -8.23 -3.07 5.23
N ARG A 141 -7.62 -3.17 6.42
CA ARG A 141 -8.07 -2.51 7.64
C ARG A 141 -8.13 -0.99 7.47
N LEU A 142 -7.04 -0.36 6.99
CA LEU A 142 -6.98 1.09 6.77
C LEU A 142 -8.05 1.57 5.78
N ASN A 143 -8.30 0.81 4.72
CA ASN A 143 -9.37 1.11 3.76
C ASN A 143 -10.76 1.03 4.40
N ASN A 144 -11.01 0.03 5.24
CA ASN A 144 -12.27 -0.09 5.98
C ASN A 144 -12.46 1.08 6.94
N GLU A 145 -11.43 1.42 7.73
CA GLU A 145 -11.46 2.58 8.65
C GLU A 145 -11.69 3.90 7.91
N ARG A 146 -11.10 4.05 6.72
CA ARG A 146 -11.32 5.21 5.85
C ARG A 146 -12.78 5.27 5.38
N TYR A 147 -13.35 4.15 4.96
CA TYR A 147 -14.75 4.07 4.56
C TYR A 147 -15.70 4.39 5.72
N GLU A 148 -15.45 3.85 6.90
CA GLU A 148 -16.21 4.16 8.11
C GLU A 148 -16.12 5.64 8.48
N SER A 149 -14.91 6.21 8.45
CA SER A 149 -14.68 7.64 8.72
C SER A 149 -15.44 8.52 7.72
N TYR A 150 -15.46 8.13 6.44
CA TYR A 150 -16.24 8.81 5.41
C TYR A 150 -17.75 8.73 5.70
N MET A 151 -18.27 7.55 6.03
CA MET A 151 -19.69 7.36 6.35
C MET A 151 -20.10 8.14 7.61
N MET A 152 -19.23 8.21 8.62
CA MET A 152 -19.45 9.05 9.80
C MET A 152 -19.48 10.53 9.43
N ALA A 153 -18.55 11.00 8.61
CA ALA A 153 -18.54 12.38 8.13
C ALA A 153 -19.85 12.73 7.41
N VAL A 154 -20.34 11.87 6.52
CA VAL A 154 -21.63 12.06 5.83
C VAL A 154 -22.79 12.11 6.82
N ARG A 155 -22.84 11.19 7.80
CA ARG A 155 -23.90 11.15 8.82
C ARG A 155 -23.93 12.37 9.74
N ILE A 156 -22.77 12.98 10.01
CA ILE A 156 -22.68 14.23 10.80
C ILE A 156 -23.06 15.43 9.94
N MET A 157 -22.55 15.49 8.71
CA MET A 157 -22.67 16.65 7.84
C MET A 157 -24.07 16.85 7.28
N ARG A 158 -24.78 15.76 6.92
CA ARG A 158 -26.11 15.85 6.30
C ARG A 158 -27.15 16.50 7.23
N PRO A 159 -27.34 16.07 8.49
CA PRO A 159 -28.28 16.72 9.41
C PRO A 159 -27.90 18.18 9.73
N LEU A 160 -26.61 18.48 9.85
CA LEU A 160 -26.14 19.85 10.07
C LEU A 160 -26.47 20.76 8.88
N HIS A 161 -26.28 20.27 7.67
CA HIS A 161 -26.62 21.00 6.45
C HIS A 161 -28.12 21.23 6.32
N GLU A 162 -28.94 20.19 6.51
CA GLU A 162 -30.41 20.27 6.50
C GLU A 162 -30.93 21.25 7.56
N ALA A 163 -30.38 21.22 8.78
CA ALA A 163 -30.74 22.14 9.85
C ALA A 163 -30.42 23.60 9.48
N ASN A 164 -29.27 23.85 8.85
CA ASN A 164 -28.89 25.18 8.38
C ASN A 164 -29.80 25.67 7.24
N MET A 165 -30.12 24.82 6.26
CA MET A 165 -31.07 25.16 5.20
C MET A 165 -32.45 25.50 5.75
N ASN A 166 -32.96 24.72 6.70
CA ASN A 166 -34.26 24.95 7.33
C ASN A 166 -34.27 26.25 8.15
N ARG A 167 -33.19 26.56 8.88
CA ARG A 167 -33.03 27.85 9.57
C ARG A 167 -32.96 29.03 8.60
N ALA A 168 -32.22 28.91 7.50
CA ALA A 168 -32.12 29.95 6.48
C ALA A 168 -33.50 30.23 5.84
N LYS A 169 -34.26 29.18 5.50
CA LYS A 169 -35.63 29.31 5.00
C LYS A 169 -36.57 29.98 6.01
N ALA A 170 -36.48 29.62 7.29
CA ALA A 170 -37.29 30.21 8.35
C ALA A 170 -36.98 31.69 8.60
N MET A 171 -35.73 32.13 8.36
CA MET A 171 -35.34 33.54 8.47
C MET A 171 -35.71 34.37 7.25
N ALA A 172 -35.75 33.78 6.04
CA ALA A 172 -36.14 34.47 4.81
C ALA A 172 -37.67 34.62 4.65
N GLY A 173 -38.46 33.85 5.39
CA GLY A 173 -39.94 33.91 5.41
C GLY A 173 -40.54 34.86 6.46
N ARG A 174 -39.71 35.64 7.16
CA ARG A 174 -40.10 36.75 8.05
C ARG A 174 -39.68 38.07 7.41
#